data_AF-G9KQQ2-F1
#
_entry.id   AF-G9KQQ2-F1
#
_cell.length_a   1.000
_cell.length_b   1.000
_cell.length_c   1.000
_cell.angle_alpha   90.00
_cell.angle_beta   90.00
_cell.angle_gamma   90.00
#
_symmetry.space_group_name_H-M   'P 1'
#
loop_
_entity.id
_entity.type
_entity.pdbx_description
1 polymer ?
#
loop_
_entity_poly.entity_id
_entity_poly.type
_entity_poly.pdbx_seq_one_letter_code
_entity_poly.pdbx_strand_id
1 'polypeptide(L)'
;FFASRPHYSNNASHGPTKLMWLNKIKKKLNKKLYLRVKGFVQDMCLIFENHRAFYKDNQKFIKLGFQLEDIFMNTFGNIFAIQEIREHSFQLDPTL
;
A
#
# COMPACT_ATOMS: atom_id res chain seq x y z
N PHE A 1 -10.26 -9.71 -2.20
CA PHE A 1 -9.15 -10.59 -2.64
C PHE A 1 -8.47 -9.90 -3.80
N PHE A 2 -7.13 -9.79 -3.80
CA PHE A 2 -6.43 -9.01 -4.83
C PHE A 2 -6.49 -9.72 -6.19
N ALA A 3 -7.23 -9.14 -7.13
CA ALA A 3 -7.41 -9.74 -8.44
C ALA A 3 -6.19 -9.52 -9.35
N SER A 4 -5.95 -10.47 -10.25
CA SER A 4 -4.94 -10.38 -11.32
C SER A 4 -5.10 -9.15 -12.22
N ARG A 5 -6.32 -8.62 -12.30
CA ARG A 5 -6.70 -7.29 -12.77
C ARG A 5 -8.03 -6.95 -12.07
N PRO A 6 -8.12 -5.89 -11.26
CA PRO A 6 -9.36 -5.56 -10.57
C PRO A 6 -10.39 -5.04 -11.56
N HIS A 7 -11.61 -5.58 -11.49
CA HIS A 7 -12.80 -5.05 -12.13
C HIS A 7 -13.52 -4.16 -11.11
N TYR A 8 -13.11 -2.90 -11.03
CA TYR A 8 -13.93 -1.89 -10.37
C TYR A 8 -15.09 -1.60 -11.32
N SER A 9 -16.35 -1.78 -10.89
CA SER A 9 -17.49 -1.41 -11.71
C SER A 9 -17.39 0.08 -12.03
N ASN A 10 -17.62 0.43 -13.29
CA ASN A 10 -17.43 1.79 -13.83
C ASN A 10 -18.45 2.82 -13.27
N ASN A 11 -19.22 2.44 -12.23
CA ASN A 11 -20.32 3.20 -11.68
C ASN A 11 -19.91 4.07 -10.49
N ALA A 12 -18.65 4.04 -10.07
CA ALA A 12 -18.13 4.98 -9.11
C ALA A 12 -17.61 6.22 -9.85
N SER A 13 -18.42 7.29 -9.86
CA SER A 13 -17.99 8.66 -10.18
C SER A 13 -16.83 9.19 -9.32
N HIS A 14 -16.30 8.36 -8.40
CA HIS A 14 -15.22 8.63 -7.47
C HIS A 14 -14.17 7.50 -7.43
N GLY A 15 -14.09 6.67 -8.48
CA GLY A 15 -13.07 5.61 -8.56
C GLY A 15 -11.64 6.18 -8.51
N PRO A 16 -10.65 5.44 -7.98
CA PRO A 16 -9.29 5.94 -7.89
C PRO A 16 -8.74 6.29 -9.27
N THR A 17 -8.18 7.49 -9.41
CA THR A 17 -7.70 8.11 -10.66
C THR A 17 -6.65 7.28 -11.41
N LYS A 18 -6.05 6.27 -10.75
CA LYS A 18 -5.10 5.33 -11.33
C LYS A 18 -5.29 3.91 -10.77
N LEU A 19 -5.71 2.98 -11.63
CA LEU A 19 -5.79 1.57 -11.27
C LEU A 19 -4.39 0.94 -11.18
N MET A 20 -4.13 0.25 -10.07
CA MET A 20 -2.90 -0.50 -9.82
C MET A 20 -3.19 -1.88 -9.25
N TRP A 21 -2.34 -2.86 -9.60
CA TRP A 21 -2.44 -4.25 -9.13
C TRP A 21 -1.09 -4.97 -9.32
N LEU A 22 -0.89 -6.08 -8.60
CA LEU A 22 0.41 -6.76 -8.51
C LEU A 22 0.98 -7.18 -9.87
N ASN A 23 0.17 -7.75 -10.76
CA ASN A 23 0.64 -8.15 -12.10
C ASN A 23 1.09 -6.95 -12.96
N LYS A 24 0.51 -5.76 -12.78
CA LYS A 24 0.95 -4.55 -13.47
C LYS A 24 2.30 -4.09 -12.93
N ILE A 25 2.49 -4.11 -11.61
CA ILE A 25 3.78 -3.81 -10.98
C ILE A 25 4.85 -4.81 -11.44
N LYS A 26 4.55 -6.12 -11.45
CA LYS A 26 5.44 -7.17 -11.96
C LYS A 26 5.88 -6.90 -13.41
N LYS A 27 4.94 -6.53 -14.29
CA LYS A 27 5.24 -6.12 -15.67
C LYS A 27 6.13 -4.88 -15.73
N LYS A 28 5.88 -3.87 -14.89
CA LYS A 28 6.70 -2.65 -14.83
C LYS A 28 8.12 -2.92 -14.34
N LEU A 29 8.29 -3.78 -13.33
CA LEU A 29 9.59 -4.24 -12.85
C LEU A 29 10.37 -4.97 -13.95
N ASN A 30 9.75 -5.96 -14.60
CA ASN A 30 10.38 -6.74 -15.68
C ASN A 30 10.83 -5.86 -16.86
N LYS A 31 10.07 -4.79 -17.15
CA LYS A 31 10.40 -3.81 -18.19
C LYS A 31 11.34 -2.70 -17.72
N LYS A 32 11.86 -2.78 -16.49
CA LYS A 32 12.74 -1.77 -15.87
C LYS A 32 12.16 -0.34 -15.93
N LEU A 33 10.83 -0.21 -15.78
CA LEU A 33 10.12 1.07 -15.89
C LEU A 33 10.15 1.90 -14.60
N TYR A 34 10.68 1.36 -13.51
CA TYR A 34 10.91 2.10 -12.28
C TYR A 34 12.35 2.61 -12.24
N LEU A 35 12.52 3.91 -12.50
CA LEU A 35 13.82 4.57 -12.42
C LEU A 35 14.34 4.73 -10.99
N ARG A 36 13.42 4.77 -10.01
CA ARG A 36 13.71 4.91 -8.58
C ARG A 36 12.81 3.98 -7.79
N VAL A 37 13.32 3.46 -6.67
CA VAL A 37 12.57 2.61 -5.73
C VAL A 37 11.26 3.28 -5.27
N LYS A 38 11.28 4.62 -5.07
CA LYS A 38 10.08 5.41 -4.73
C LYS A 38 8.89 5.13 -5.65
N GLY A 39 9.11 5.00 -6.97
CA GLY A 39 8.02 4.75 -7.90
C GLY A 39 7.37 3.38 -7.73
N PHE A 40 8.16 2.36 -7.37
CA PHE A 40 7.67 1.02 -7.04
C PHE A 40 6.84 1.05 -5.75
N VAL A 41 7.36 1.69 -4.71
CA VAL A 41 6.67 1.82 -3.41
C VAL A 41 5.35 2.57 -3.57
N GLN A 42 5.32 3.68 -4.31
CA GLN A 42 4.09 4.43 -4.57
C GLN A 42 3.01 3.59 -5.25
N ASP A 43 3.38 2.77 -6.24
CA ASP A 43 2.41 1.89 -6.90
C ASP A 43 1.94 0.76 -5.97
N MET A 44 2.78 0.27 -5.05
CA MET A 44 2.37 -0.70 -4.02
C MET A 44 1.39 -0.07 -3.02
N CYS A 45 1.70 1.12 -2.49
CA CYS A 45 0.80 1.87 -1.60
C CYS A 45 -0.56 2.12 -2.25
N LEU A 46 -0.57 2.50 -3.53
CA LEU A 46 -1.80 2.73 -4.30
C LEU A 46 -2.69 1.49 -4.39
N ILE A 47 -2.13 0.27 -4.38
CA ILE A 47 -2.94 -0.97 -4.33
C ILE A 47 -3.72 -1.04 -3.01
N PHE A 48 -3.09 -0.70 -1.89
CA PHE A 48 -3.72 -0.73 -0.56
C PHE A 48 -4.76 0.37 -0.41
N GLU A 49 -4.47 1.59 -0.90
CA GLU A 49 -5.43 2.70 -0.94
C GLU A 49 -6.68 2.35 -1.75
N ASN A 50 -6.49 1.84 -2.97
CA ASN A 50 -7.60 1.43 -3.83
C ASN A 50 -8.44 0.31 -3.20
N HIS A 51 -7.78 -0.63 -2.52
CA HIS A 51 -8.45 -1.73 -1.83
C HIS A 51 -9.30 -1.22 -0.66
N ARG A 52 -8.76 -0.32 0.17
CA ARG A 52 -9.51 0.31 1.27
C ARG A 52 -10.71 1.11 0.76
N ALA A 53 -10.52 1.91 -0.29
CA ALA A 53 -11.60 2.71 -0.87
C ALA A 53 -12.73 1.83 -1.43
N PHE A 54 -12.40 0.73 -2.11
CA PHE A 54 -13.40 -0.15 -2.72
C PHE A 54 -14.16 -0.99 -1.69
N TYR A 55 -13.47 -1.48 -0.66
CA TYR A 55 -14.06 -2.34 0.37
C TYR A 55 -14.45 -1.58 1.64
N LYS A 56 -14.63 -0.25 1.59
CA LYS A 56 -14.86 0.61 2.76
C LYS A 56 -15.96 0.15 3.72
N ASP A 57 -16.98 -0.55 3.21
CA ASP A 57 -18.12 -1.06 4.00
C ASP A 57 -17.99 -2.57 4.32
N ASN A 58 -16.86 -3.20 3.98
CA ASN A 58 -16.61 -4.63 4.19
C ASN A 58 -15.37 -4.86 5.05
N GLN A 59 -15.59 -4.91 6.37
CA GLN A 59 -14.54 -5.01 7.38
C GLN A 59 -13.62 -6.23 7.19
N LYS A 60 -14.16 -7.37 6.73
CA LYS A 60 -13.38 -8.58 6.46
C LYS A 60 -12.33 -8.31 5.37
N PHE A 61 -12.73 -7.65 4.27
CA PHE A 61 -11.79 -7.34 3.21
C PHE A 61 -10.82 -6.24 3.60
N ILE A 62 -11.25 -5.22 4.34
CA ILE A 62 -10.34 -4.18 4.86
C ILE A 62 -9.22 -4.83 5.69
N LYS A 63 -9.56 -5.74 6.62
CA LYS A 63 -8.58 -6.46 7.44
C LYS A 63 -7.56 -7.24 6.60
N LEU A 64 -8.00 -7.92 5.55
CA LEU A 64 -7.10 -8.61 4.61
C LEU A 64 -6.16 -7.64 3.88
N GLY A 65 -6.63 -6.43 3.58
CA GLY A 65 -5.80 -5.37 2.98
C GLY A 65 -4.68 -4.91 3.93
N PHE A 66 -5.01 -4.65 5.19
CA PHE A 66 -4.04 -4.29 6.22
C PHE A 66 -2.98 -5.37 6.44
N GLN A 67 -3.39 -6.65 6.49
CA GLN A 67 -2.44 -7.75 6.65
C GLN A 67 -1.43 -7.82 5.50
N LEU A 68 -1.87 -7.61 4.26
CA LEU A 68 -0.96 -7.62 3.11
C LEU A 68 -0.03 -6.40 3.10
N GLU A 69 -0.53 -5.23 3.50
CA GLU A 69 0.28 -4.03 3.64
C GLU A 69 1.38 -4.22 4.70
N ASP A 70 1.04 -4.78 5.85
CA ASP A 70 2.01 -5.07 6.91
C ASP A 70 3.09 -6.06 6.43
N ILE A 71 2.71 -7.14 5.75
CA ILE A 71 3.66 -8.08 5.13
C ILE A 71 4.60 -7.34 4.16
N PHE A 72 4.06 -6.45 3.34
CA PHE A 72 4.86 -5.67 2.40
C PHE A 72 5.83 -4.74 3.13
N MET A 73 5.37 -3.96 4.10
CA MET A 73 6.18 -2.98 4.82
C MET A 73 7.30 -3.65 5.62
N ASN A 74 6.99 -4.75 6.31
CA ASN A 74 7.99 -5.53 7.05
C ASN A 74 9.04 -6.15 6.11
N THR A 75 8.59 -6.75 5.00
CA THR A 75 9.51 -7.33 4.01
C THR A 75 10.38 -6.24 3.36
N PHE A 76 9.78 -5.11 3.01
CA PHE A 76 10.47 -3.98 2.41
C PHE A 76 11.49 -3.37 3.38
N GLY A 77 11.10 -3.14 4.63
CA GLY A 77 11.99 -2.64 5.68
C GLY A 77 13.20 -3.54 5.89
N ASN A 78 12.98 -4.86 5.97
CA ASN A 78 14.06 -5.84 6.11
C ASN A 78 15.02 -5.84 4.90
N ILE A 79 14.50 -5.80 3.68
CA ILE A 79 15.34 -5.82 2.45
C ILE A 79 16.15 -4.53 2.31
N PHE A 80 15.56 -3.39 2.63
CA PHE A 80 16.20 -2.07 2.49
C PHE A 80 16.91 -1.60 3.77
N ALA A 81 16.99 -2.45 4.79
CA ALA A 81 17.55 -2.12 6.11
C ALA A 81 17.03 -0.78 6.66
N ILE A 82 15.72 -0.55 6.53
CA ILE A 82 15.08 0.69 7.00
C ILE A 82 15.01 0.63 8.52
N GLN A 83 15.62 1.62 9.16
CA GLN A 83 15.52 1.77 10.60
C GLN A 83 14.14 2.31 10.98
N GLU A 84 13.43 1.55 11.81
CA GLU A 84 12.18 2.00 12.41
C GLU A 84 12.50 3.14 13.38
N ILE A 85 12.05 4.36 13.06
CA ILE A 85 12.06 5.44 14.03
C ILE A 85 10.86 5.19 14.93
N ARG A 86 11.10 4.57 16.08
CA ARG A 86 10.13 4.60 17.16
C ARG A 86 10.05 6.06 17.59
N GLU A 87 8.91 6.70 17.37
CA GLU A 87 8.61 7.97 18.03
C GLU A 87 8.69 7.68 19.53
N HIS A 88 9.83 7.99 20.15
CA HIS A 88 9.89 8.13 21.59
C HIS A 88 8.90 9.25 21.90
N SER A 89 7.73 8.88 22.41
CA SER A 89 6.85 9.81 23.10
C SER A 89 7.71 10.48 24.17
N PHE A 90 8.18 11.70 23.90
CA PHE A 90 8.76 12.55 24.92
C PHE A 90 7.64 12.75 25.93
N GLN A 91 7.67 11.97 27.02
CA GLN A 91 6.89 12.30 28.20
C GLN A 91 7.46 13.64 28.66
N LEU A 92 6.73 14.71 28.38
CA LEU A 92 6.97 16.00 29.00
C LEU A 92 6.76 15.79 30.49
N ASP A 93 7.86 15.81 31.23
CA ASP A 93 7.86 15.82 32.68
C ASP A 93 7.13 17.11 33.12
N PRO A 94 5.99 17.03 33.82
CA PRO A 94 5.18 18.19 34.16
C PRO A 94 5.69 18.85 35.44
N THR A 95 6.95 19.31 35.44
CA THR A 95 7.49 20.13 36.54
C THR A 95 8.09 21.44 36.02
N LEU A 96 7.23 22.46 35.98
CA LEU A 96 7.55 23.88 36.15
C LEU A 96 6.32 24.61 36.70
#